data_AF-A0A1G8L016-F1
#
_entry.id   AF-A0A1G8L016-F1
#
_cell.length_a   1.000
_cell.length_b   1.000
_cell.length_c   1.000
_cell.angle_alpha   90.00
_cell.angle_beta   90.00
_cell.angle_gamma   90.00
#
_symmetry.space_group_name_H-M   'P 1'
#
loop_
_entity.id
_entity.type
_entity.pdbx_description
1 polymer ?
#
loop_
_entity_poly.entity_id
_entity_poly.type
_entity_poly.pdbx_seq_one_letter_code
_entity_poly.pdbx_strand_id
1 'polypeptide(L)'
;MTTRDGLLDQKGMITNDGGLQVYRRELNEPRYQVAPKYVERVLLVGHVGVLTRFDTEEEKARGYSDYLSGLTTQRQDHRRAIFLSRQEFFDNIGGVVSVDFFRAGLYTLNTMALVPKNLMEQIHYPSFLSSLFSGKGDLVGATTNLDGVFIIASRLCAKDNLNCTRDYTPGLFREGSGVQIDRHLQAMQHGATIDPDTYKVASR
;
A
#
# COMPACT_ATOMS: atom_id res chain seq x y z
N MET A 1 -27.49 21.75 -57.14
CA MET A 1 -28.00 22.31 -55.87
C MET A 1 -29.36 21.69 -55.61
N THR A 2 -29.53 21.02 -54.45
CA THR A 2 -30.80 20.67 -53.75
C THR A 2 -31.88 19.90 -54.55
N THR A 3 -32.53 18.82 -54.12
CA THR A 3 -32.56 17.94 -52.92
C THR A 3 -33.55 16.81 -53.28
N ARG A 4 -33.53 15.72 -52.49
CA ARG A 4 -34.70 14.91 -52.05
C ARG A 4 -35.23 13.72 -52.87
N ASP A 5 -35.43 12.66 -52.08
CA ASP A 5 -36.56 11.71 -52.00
C ASP A 5 -36.62 10.44 -52.88
N GLY A 6 -36.89 9.33 -52.17
CA GLY A 6 -37.76 8.24 -52.62
C GLY A 6 -37.04 6.97 -53.09
N LEU A 7 -37.06 5.88 -52.31
CA LEU A 7 -38.09 4.81 -52.34
C LEU A 7 -38.10 4.04 -53.67
N LEU A 8 -37.63 2.79 -53.68
CA LEU A 8 -38.40 1.53 -53.85
C LEU A 8 -37.80 0.80 -55.07
N ASP A 9 -37.78 -0.52 -55.24
CA ASP A 9 -38.12 -1.67 -54.42
C ASP A 9 -37.41 -2.89 -55.04
N GLN A 10 -37.19 -3.89 -54.22
CA GLN A 10 -37.28 -5.33 -54.50
C GLN A 10 -36.96 -5.90 -55.90
N LYS A 11 -35.98 -6.81 -55.89
CA LYS A 11 -36.09 -8.24 -56.27
C LYS A 11 -34.99 -8.96 -55.49
N GLY A 12 -35.22 -9.84 -54.52
CA GLY A 12 -36.31 -10.77 -54.28
C GLY A 12 -35.69 -12.16 -54.22
N MET A 13 -35.72 -12.80 -53.06
CA MET A 13 -35.90 -14.26 -52.89
C MET A 13 -35.90 -14.59 -51.39
N ILE A 14 -37.10 -14.85 -50.90
CA ILE A 14 -37.35 -15.57 -49.65
C ILE A 14 -37.19 -17.05 -49.97
N THR A 15 -36.34 -17.74 -49.22
CA THR A 15 -36.49 -19.18 -49.00
C THR A 15 -36.45 -19.46 -47.51
N ASN A 16 -37.47 -20.19 -47.08
CA ASN A 16 -37.70 -20.73 -45.76
C ASN A 16 -36.52 -21.59 -45.30
N ASP A 17 -36.08 -21.39 -44.05
CA ASP A 17 -35.85 -22.45 -43.06
C ASP A 17 -35.02 -21.90 -41.89
N GLY A 18 -35.73 -21.47 -40.84
CA GLY A 18 -35.55 -21.95 -39.47
C GLY A 18 -34.18 -22.04 -38.80
N GLY A 19 -33.12 -21.40 -39.29
CA GLY A 19 -31.79 -21.46 -38.68
C GLY A 19 -31.19 -20.08 -38.50
N LEU A 20 -31.42 -19.45 -37.34
CA LEU A 20 -30.68 -18.27 -36.93
C LEU A 20 -29.19 -18.68 -36.76
N GLN A 21 -28.37 -18.46 -37.79
CA GLN A 21 -26.93 -18.52 -37.64
C GLN A 21 -26.52 -17.33 -36.77
N VAL A 22 -26.45 -17.56 -35.46
CA VAL A 22 -25.77 -16.67 -34.54
C VAL A 22 -24.31 -16.68 -34.96
N TYR A 23 -23.88 -15.63 -35.65
CA TYR A 23 -22.47 -15.28 -35.75
C TYR A 23 -21.98 -15.00 -34.33
N ARG A 24 -21.60 -16.07 -33.61
CA ARG A 24 -20.85 -15.97 -32.37
C ARG A 24 -19.47 -15.49 -32.80
N ARG A 25 -19.28 -14.17 -32.81
CA ARG A 25 -17.95 -13.60 -32.62
C ARG A 25 -17.49 -14.16 -31.28
N GLU A 26 -16.70 -15.22 -31.32
CA GLU A 26 -15.84 -15.57 -30.21
C GLU A 26 -14.96 -14.34 -30.01
N LEU A 27 -15.38 -13.50 -29.06
CA LEU A 27 -14.50 -12.55 -28.41
C LEU A 27 -13.40 -13.42 -27.82
N ASN A 28 -12.33 -13.59 -28.59
CA ASN A 28 -11.02 -13.94 -28.08
C ASN A 28 -10.66 -12.85 -27.08
N GLU A 29 -11.18 -12.96 -25.86
CA GLU A 29 -10.65 -12.24 -24.72
C GLU A 29 -9.20 -12.70 -24.60
N PRO A 30 -8.22 -11.82 -24.79
CA PRO A 30 -6.86 -12.22 -24.57
C PRO A 30 -6.71 -12.53 -23.07
N ARG A 31 -6.65 -13.82 -22.73
CA ARG A 31 -6.28 -14.31 -21.40
C ARG A 31 -4.81 -13.96 -21.15
N TYR A 32 -4.54 -12.70 -20.84
CA TYR A 32 -3.28 -12.31 -20.22
C TYR A 32 -3.40 -12.51 -18.71
N GLN A 33 -3.27 -13.75 -18.26
CA GLN A 33 -2.81 -14.03 -16.90
C GLN A 33 -1.30 -13.75 -16.86
N VAL A 34 -0.92 -12.48 -16.78
CA VAL A 34 0.43 -12.16 -16.33
C VAL A 34 0.42 -12.44 -14.83
N ALA A 35 1.04 -13.54 -14.42
CA ALA A 35 1.27 -13.81 -13.01
C ALA A 35 1.85 -12.53 -12.38
N PRO A 36 1.29 -12.03 -11.26
CA PRO A 36 1.82 -10.82 -10.66
C PRO A 36 3.29 -11.08 -10.34
N LYS A 37 4.20 -10.37 -11.02
CA LYS A 37 5.62 -10.31 -10.64
C LYS A 37 5.64 -10.01 -9.14
N TYR A 38 6.00 -11.00 -8.32
CA TYR A 38 5.92 -10.92 -6.86
C TYR A 38 6.53 -9.58 -6.44
N VAL A 39 5.70 -8.72 -5.86
CA VAL A 39 6.22 -7.53 -5.17
C VAL A 39 6.81 -8.09 -3.89
N GLU A 40 8.13 -8.09 -3.83
CA GLU A 40 8.82 -8.43 -2.61
C GLU A 40 8.35 -7.46 -1.52
N ARG A 41 7.70 -8.01 -0.47
CA ARG A 41 7.16 -7.22 0.62
C ARG A 41 8.30 -6.75 1.51
N VAL A 42 8.15 -5.53 2.01
CA VAL A 42 9.13 -4.85 2.83
C VAL A 42 8.54 -4.68 4.22
N LEU A 43 9.33 -5.05 5.21
CA LEU A 43 9.07 -4.79 6.61
C LEU A 43 9.76 -3.49 7.01
N LEU A 44 9.15 -2.79 7.95
CA LEU A 44 9.62 -1.54 8.49
C LEU A 44 9.57 -1.63 10.01
N VAL A 45 10.70 -1.31 10.65
CA VAL A 45 10.79 -1.13 12.10
C VAL A 45 11.17 0.32 12.36
N GLY A 46 10.38 1.04 13.14
CA GLY A 46 10.64 2.45 13.40
C GLY A 46 9.73 3.06 14.45
N HIS A 47 10.00 4.31 14.81
CA HIS A 47 9.19 5.05 15.77
C HIS A 47 8.12 5.85 15.06
N VAL A 48 6.89 5.85 15.59
CA VAL A 48 5.82 6.65 15.03
C VAL A 48 5.97 8.14 15.37
N GLY A 49 5.62 8.99 14.41
CA GLY A 49 5.40 10.41 14.57
C GLY A 49 3.93 10.72 14.92
N VAL A 50 3.53 11.97 14.70
CA VAL A 50 2.16 12.44 14.98
C VAL A 50 1.17 11.72 14.07
N LEU A 51 0.10 11.19 14.67
CA LEU A 51 -1.01 10.57 13.93
C LEU A 51 -1.91 11.64 13.31
N THR A 52 -2.14 11.54 12.01
CA THR A 52 -3.26 12.22 11.34
C THR A 52 -4.44 11.25 11.31
N ARG A 53 -5.48 11.53 12.09
CA ARG A 53 -6.70 10.73 12.15
C ARG A 53 -7.62 11.07 10.98
N PHE A 54 -8.45 10.11 10.59
CA PHE A 54 -9.54 10.30 9.64
C PHE A 54 -10.87 10.19 10.40
N ASP A 55 -11.22 11.25 11.12
CA ASP A 55 -12.38 11.28 12.01
C ASP A 55 -13.68 11.62 11.23
N THR A 56 -13.58 12.25 10.05
CA THR A 56 -14.72 12.51 9.15
C THR A 56 -14.68 11.71 7.85
N GLU A 57 -15.83 11.61 7.17
CA GLU A 57 -15.92 10.98 5.85
C GLU A 57 -15.12 11.74 4.78
N GLU A 58 -15.07 13.08 4.88
CA GLU A 58 -14.26 13.92 4.00
C GLU A 58 -12.75 13.66 4.17
N GLU A 59 -12.30 13.47 5.41
CA GLU A 59 -10.91 13.13 5.72
C GLU A 59 -10.54 11.74 5.22
N LYS A 60 -11.42 10.74 5.39
CA LYS A 60 -11.23 9.40 4.83
C LYS A 60 -11.19 9.43 3.30
N ALA A 61 -12.07 10.21 2.68
CA ALA A 61 -12.09 10.35 1.22
C ALA A 61 -10.81 10.99 0.70
N ARG A 62 -10.30 12.02 1.39
CA ARG A 62 -9.00 12.62 1.06
C ARG A 62 -7.86 11.63 1.26
N GLY A 63 -7.81 10.95 2.41
CA GLY A 63 -6.79 9.93 2.70
C GLY A 63 -6.77 8.81 1.66
N TYR A 64 -7.94 8.35 1.19
CA TYR A 64 -8.01 7.38 0.10
C TYR A 64 -7.56 7.95 -1.25
N SER A 65 -7.88 9.20 -1.55
CA SER A 65 -7.37 9.88 -2.75
C SER A 65 -5.85 10.01 -2.74
N ASP A 66 -5.26 10.35 -1.59
CA ASP A 66 -3.81 10.44 -1.40
C ASP A 66 -3.16 9.06 -1.53
N TYR A 67 -3.79 8.03 -0.95
CA TYR A 67 -3.40 6.63 -1.15
C TYR A 67 -3.31 6.28 -2.63
N LEU A 68 -4.37 6.53 -3.40
CA LEU A 68 -4.40 6.26 -4.85
C LEU A 68 -3.34 7.05 -5.62
N SER A 69 -3.09 8.31 -5.24
CA SER A 69 -2.06 9.16 -5.85
C SER A 69 -0.65 8.67 -5.56
N GLY A 70 -0.41 8.08 -4.39
CA GLY A 70 0.84 7.38 -4.08
C GLY A 70 1.07 6.17 -4.98
N LEU A 71 0.01 5.48 -5.39
CA LEU A 71 0.13 4.34 -6.30
C LEU A 71 0.51 4.77 -7.72
N THR A 72 -0.02 5.89 -8.22
CA THR A 72 0.24 6.34 -9.59
C THR A 72 1.67 6.85 -9.78
N THR A 73 2.32 7.35 -8.73
CA THR A 73 3.72 7.80 -8.78
C THR A 73 4.73 6.65 -8.70
N GLN A 74 4.36 5.52 -8.09
CA GLN A 74 5.22 4.32 -8.01
C GLN A 74 4.95 3.28 -9.10
N ARG A 75 3.81 3.35 -9.80
CA ARG A 75 3.41 2.40 -10.85
C ARG A 75 3.85 2.90 -12.23
N GLN A 76 4.90 2.29 -12.80
CA GLN A 76 5.12 2.31 -14.26
C GLN A 76 4.17 1.37 -15.03
N ASP A 77 3.40 0.52 -14.33
CA ASP A 77 2.56 -0.50 -14.94
C ASP A 77 1.12 -0.38 -14.41
N HIS A 78 0.25 0.28 -15.17
CA HIS A 78 -1.16 0.59 -14.85
C HIS A 78 -2.08 -0.65 -14.74
N ARG A 79 -1.54 -1.86 -14.76
CA ARG A 79 -2.31 -3.12 -14.92
C ARG A 79 -2.59 -3.90 -13.63
N ARG A 80 -2.20 -3.40 -12.47
CA ARG A 80 -2.46 -4.08 -11.19
C ARG A 80 -3.72 -3.56 -10.51
N ALA A 81 -4.58 -4.50 -10.11
CA ALA A 81 -5.70 -4.21 -9.22
C ALA A 81 -5.22 -3.47 -7.97
N ILE A 82 -6.00 -2.51 -7.49
CA ILE A 82 -5.76 -1.83 -6.22
C ILE A 82 -6.04 -2.84 -5.11
N PHE A 83 -5.11 -3.01 -4.18
CA PHE A 83 -5.21 -3.98 -3.09
C PHE A 83 -6.25 -3.57 -2.05
N LEU A 84 -6.23 -2.31 -1.60
CA LEU A 84 -7.25 -1.78 -0.71
C LEU A 84 -8.35 -1.11 -1.52
N SER A 85 -9.51 -1.76 -1.61
CA SER A 85 -10.69 -1.08 -2.15
C SER A 85 -11.08 0.11 -1.27
N ARG A 86 -11.89 1.04 -1.83
CA ARG A 86 -12.39 2.18 -1.06
C ARG A 86 -13.13 1.74 0.20
N GLN A 87 -13.98 0.72 0.07
CA GLN A 87 -14.76 0.22 1.20
C GLN A 87 -13.84 -0.35 2.28
N GLU A 88 -12.87 -1.21 1.92
CA GLU A 88 -11.91 -1.77 2.88
C GLU A 88 -11.04 -0.70 3.53
N PHE A 89 -10.64 0.33 2.78
CA PHE A 89 -9.91 1.47 3.34
C PHE A 89 -10.76 2.17 4.40
N PHE A 90 -12.02 2.47 4.09
CA PHE A 90 -12.93 3.18 5.00
C PHE A 90 -13.29 2.34 6.22
N ASP A 91 -13.36 1.03 6.06
CA ASP A 91 -13.72 0.10 7.14
C ASP A 91 -12.54 -0.15 8.08
N ASN A 92 -11.31 -0.26 7.55
CA ASN A 92 -10.16 -0.74 8.31
C ASN A 92 -9.12 0.32 8.66
N ILE A 93 -8.98 1.38 7.87
CA ILE A 93 -7.95 2.41 8.08
C ILE A 93 -8.55 3.58 8.85
N GLY A 94 -7.85 4.02 9.89
CA GLY A 94 -8.29 5.12 10.75
C GLY A 94 -7.39 6.35 10.73
N GLY A 95 -6.22 6.25 10.09
CA GLY A 95 -5.32 7.38 9.93
C GLY A 95 -4.05 7.05 9.17
N VAL A 96 -3.16 8.03 9.12
CA VAL A 96 -1.81 7.90 8.55
C VAL A 96 -0.79 8.50 9.51
N VAL A 97 0.40 7.92 9.55
CA VAL A 97 1.48 8.34 10.43
C VAL A 97 2.83 8.27 9.73
N SER A 98 3.74 9.18 10.07
CA SER A 98 5.16 9.06 9.70
C SER A 98 5.84 8.04 10.60
N VAL A 99 6.70 7.20 10.05
CA VAL A 99 7.52 6.24 10.79
C VAL A 99 8.99 6.53 10.54
N ASP A 100 9.70 6.93 11.59
CA ASP A 100 11.13 7.22 11.56
C ASP A 100 11.93 5.94 11.79
N PHE A 101 12.70 5.50 10.81
CA PHE A 101 13.41 4.20 10.85
C PHE A 101 14.92 4.31 10.72
N PHE A 102 15.46 5.49 10.46
CA PHE A 102 16.90 5.73 10.49
C PHE A 102 17.19 7.12 11.01
N ARG A 103 18.25 7.25 11.82
CA ARG A 103 18.75 8.54 12.28
C ARG A 103 20.28 8.54 12.29
N ALA A 104 20.89 9.48 11.57
CA ALA A 104 22.32 9.76 11.62
C ALA A 104 22.53 11.26 11.80
N GLY A 105 22.90 11.66 13.02
CA GLY A 105 22.99 13.07 13.39
C GLY A 105 21.65 13.79 13.22
N LEU A 106 21.62 14.83 12.37
CA LEU A 106 20.42 15.62 12.06
C LEU A 106 19.56 15.00 10.95
N TYR A 107 20.06 14.00 10.23
CA TYR A 107 19.31 13.33 9.17
C TYR A 107 18.44 12.22 9.74
N THR A 108 17.14 12.27 9.44
CA THR A 108 16.18 11.23 9.78
C THR A 108 15.54 10.73 8.49
N LEU A 109 15.53 9.42 8.26
CA LEU A 109 14.70 8.84 7.20
C LEU A 109 13.39 8.40 7.80
N ASN A 110 12.32 8.75 7.11
CA ASN A 110 10.97 8.38 7.47
C ASN A 110 10.16 7.99 6.23
N THR A 111 9.04 7.35 6.48
CA THR A 111 8.04 7.03 5.45
C THR A 111 6.66 7.08 6.07
N MET A 112 5.63 7.26 5.23
CA MET A 112 4.25 7.26 5.68
C MET A 112 3.73 5.82 5.74
N ALA A 113 2.96 5.52 6.78
CA ALA A 113 2.27 4.25 6.94
C ALA A 113 0.80 4.48 7.31
N LEU A 114 -0.08 3.66 6.75
CA LEU A 114 -1.48 3.62 7.12
C LEU A 114 -1.64 2.95 8.48
N VAL A 115 -2.54 3.47 9.30
CA VAL A 115 -2.82 2.98 10.64
C VAL A 115 -4.19 2.29 10.66
N PRO A 116 -4.24 0.97 10.91
CA PRO A 116 -5.50 0.28 11.14
C PRO A 116 -6.25 0.84 12.35
N LYS A 117 -7.58 0.94 12.27
CA LYS A 117 -8.43 1.49 13.33
C LYS A 117 -8.21 0.82 14.69
N ASN A 118 -8.04 -0.50 14.69
CA ASN A 118 -7.82 -1.27 15.92
C ASN A 118 -6.50 -0.93 16.62
N LEU A 119 -5.52 -0.34 15.92
CA LEU A 119 -4.22 0.04 16.48
C LEU A 119 -4.12 1.51 16.89
N MET A 120 -5.08 2.37 16.48
CA MET A 120 -5.04 3.81 16.76
C MET A 120 -4.98 4.17 18.25
N GLU A 121 -5.60 3.37 19.11
CA GLU A 121 -5.61 3.62 20.56
C GLU A 121 -4.59 2.74 21.31
N GLN A 122 -3.97 1.78 20.62
CA GLN A 122 -2.98 0.88 21.22
C GLN A 122 -1.57 1.46 21.20
N ILE A 123 -1.30 2.31 20.21
CA ILE A 123 -0.01 2.93 19.96
C ILE A 123 0.01 4.33 20.57
N HIS A 124 1.08 4.66 21.30
CA HIS A 124 1.26 6.02 21.80
C HIS A 124 1.91 6.90 20.72
N TYR A 125 1.15 7.86 20.22
CA TYR A 125 1.62 8.87 19.27
C TYR A 125 2.03 10.15 20.00
N PRO A 126 3.12 10.80 19.60
CA PRO A 126 3.46 12.11 20.12
C PRO A 126 2.40 13.13 19.68
N SER A 127 2.13 14.10 20.55
CA SER A 127 1.39 15.30 20.16
C SER A 127 2.22 16.16 19.22
N PHE A 128 1.58 16.99 18.39
CA PHE A 128 2.25 17.93 17.51
C PHE A 128 3.29 18.78 18.26
N LEU A 129 2.93 19.31 19.43
CA LEU A 129 3.83 20.13 20.25
C LEU A 129 5.04 19.31 20.72
N SER A 130 4.84 18.06 21.17
CA SER A 130 5.94 17.20 21.61
C SER A 130 6.87 16.77 20.47
N SER A 131 6.34 16.59 19.25
CA SER A 131 7.16 16.24 18.08
C SER A 131 8.16 17.33 17.69
N LEU A 132 7.84 18.61 17.94
CA LEU A 132 8.75 19.74 17.69
C LEU A 132 10.00 19.71 18.58
N PHE A 133 9.90 19.10 19.77
CA PHE A 133 10.99 19.01 20.74
C PHE A 133 11.68 17.64 20.76
N SER A 134 11.67 16.91 19.64
CA SER A 134 12.22 15.54 19.48
C SER A 134 11.38 14.40 20.08
N GLY A 135 10.11 14.63 20.40
CA GLY A 135 9.20 13.59 20.86
C GLY A 135 8.91 12.55 19.77
N LYS A 136 9.43 11.34 19.95
CA LYS A 136 9.02 10.15 19.19
C LYS A 136 7.90 9.43 19.92
N GLY A 137 7.06 8.72 19.18
CA GLY A 137 6.11 7.77 19.73
C GLY A 137 6.71 6.38 19.90
N ASP A 138 5.80 5.43 20.08
CA ASP A 138 6.15 4.02 20.24
C ASP A 138 6.89 3.44 19.03
N LEU A 139 7.66 2.39 19.29
CA LEU A 139 8.29 1.58 18.25
C LEU A 139 7.24 0.62 17.67
N VAL A 140 7.14 0.56 16.34
CA VAL A 140 6.15 -0.24 15.62
C VAL A 140 6.80 -1.07 14.53
N GLY A 141 6.13 -2.16 14.17
CA GLY A 141 6.38 -2.96 12.99
C GLY A 141 5.32 -2.65 11.93
N ALA A 142 5.74 -2.49 10.69
CA ALA A 142 4.86 -2.31 9.54
C ALA A 142 5.30 -3.23 8.40
N THR A 143 4.36 -3.53 7.51
CA THR A 143 4.61 -4.32 6.29
C THR A 143 3.95 -3.64 5.10
N THR A 144 4.57 -3.72 3.93
CA THR A 144 3.91 -3.25 2.71
C THR A 144 2.74 -4.16 2.34
N ASN A 145 1.66 -3.58 1.82
CA ASN A 145 0.62 -4.34 1.15
C ASN A 145 1.04 -4.67 -0.31
N LEU A 146 0.16 -5.32 -1.08
CA LEU A 146 0.46 -5.63 -2.49
C LEU A 146 0.60 -4.39 -3.38
N ASP A 147 0.15 -3.24 -2.89
CA ASP A 147 0.31 -1.94 -3.53
C ASP A 147 1.62 -1.23 -3.17
N GLY A 148 2.45 -1.83 -2.30
CA GLY A 148 3.73 -1.25 -1.86
C GLY A 148 3.60 -0.20 -0.75
N VAL A 149 2.39 0.01 -0.22
CA VAL A 149 2.14 0.98 0.86
C VAL A 149 2.30 0.31 2.22
N PHE A 150 3.04 0.94 3.13
CA PHE A 150 3.19 0.44 4.49
C PHE A 150 1.88 0.54 5.28
N ILE A 151 1.55 -0.54 5.98
CA ILE A 151 0.46 -0.61 6.95
C ILE A 151 1.07 -1.04 8.28
N ILE A 152 0.77 -0.33 9.37
CA ILE A 152 1.21 -0.72 10.70
C ILE A 152 0.61 -2.08 11.05
N ALA A 153 1.47 -3.04 11.37
CA ALA A 153 1.08 -4.41 11.72
C ALA A 153 0.97 -4.59 13.24
N SER A 154 1.91 -4.01 14.00
CA SER A 154 1.96 -4.18 15.44
C SER A 154 2.70 -3.05 16.16
N ARG A 155 2.35 -2.87 17.43
CA ARG A 155 3.16 -2.12 18.40
C ARG A 155 4.23 -3.07 18.96
N LEU A 156 5.49 -2.66 18.90
CA LEU A 156 6.62 -3.46 19.37
C LEU A 156 7.05 -3.06 20.78
N CYS A 157 7.27 -1.75 21.00
CA CYS A 157 7.74 -1.24 22.28
C CYS A 157 7.18 0.14 22.60
N ALA A 158 7.00 0.42 23.90
CA ALA A 158 6.80 1.78 24.37
C ALA A 158 8.06 2.63 24.13
N LYS A 159 7.89 3.91 23.75
CA LYS A 159 9.00 4.81 23.32
C LYS A 159 10.20 4.89 24.29
N ASP A 160 9.95 4.81 25.61
CA ASP A 160 10.96 4.99 26.65
C ASP A 160 11.41 3.66 27.30
N ASN A 161 10.96 2.51 26.77
CA ASN A 161 11.34 1.22 27.33
C ASN A 161 12.64 0.70 26.68
N LEU A 162 13.78 1.16 27.19
CA LEU A 162 15.11 0.76 26.72
C LEU A 162 15.38 -0.75 26.77
N ASN A 163 14.73 -1.48 27.69
CA ASN A 163 14.89 -2.93 27.77
C ASN A 163 14.19 -3.62 26.59
N CYS A 164 13.02 -3.12 26.20
CA CYS A 164 12.29 -3.62 25.04
C CYS A 164 12.99 -3.25 23.73
N THR A 165 13.41 -1.99 23.55
CA THR A 165 13.95 -1.52 22.27
C THR A 165 15.28 -2.16 21.87
N ARG A 166 16.01 -2.78 22.81
CA ARG A 166 17.25 -3.54 22.54
C ARG A 166 17.04 -4.77 21.65
N ASP A 167 15.84 -5.35 21.68
CA ASP A 167 15.47 -6.52 20.87
C ASP A 167 15.26 -6.17 19.40
N TYR A 168 15.20 -4.88 19.05
CA TYR A 168 14.82 -4.40 17.72
C TYR A 168 15.91 -3.53 17.11
N THR A 169 15.93 -3.47 15.78
CA THR A 169 16.79 -2.53 15.02
C THR A 169 15.92 -1.76 14.04
N PRO A 170 15.81 -0.42 14.17
CA PRO A 170 15.08 0.38 13.19
C PRO A 170 15.68 0.25 11.78
N GLY A 171 14.83 0.13 10.77
CA GLY A 171 15.27 -0.06 9.40
C GLY A 171 14.17 -0.59 8.48
N LEU A 172 14.56 -0.83 7.22
CA LEU A 172 13.78 -1.57 6.24
C LEU A 172 14.35 -2.98 6.10
N PHE A 173 13.49 -3.97 5.97
CA PHE A 173 13.90 -5.37 5.88
C PHE A 173 13.08 -6.09 4.81
N ARG A 174 13.69 -7.08 4.16
CA ARG A 174 12.99 -7.95 3.22
C ARG A 174 12.11 -8.94 3.99
N GLU A 175 10.81 -8.99 3.71
CA GLU A 175 9.87 -9.88 4.46
C GLU A 175 10.28 -11.35 4.38
N GLY A 176 10.73 -11.83 3.22
CA GLY A 176 11.07 -13.24 3.03
C GLY A 176 12.36 -13.71 3.72
N SER A 177 13.28 -12.81 4.07
CA SER A 177 14.59 -13.19 4.64
C SER A 177 14.97 -12.44 5.91
N GLY A 178 14.23 -11.39 6.27
CA GLY A 178 14.55 -10.53 7.40
C GLY A 178 15.81 -9.69 7.24
N VAL A 179 16.47 -9.73 6.08
CA VAL A 179 17.72 -9.01 5.83
C VAL A 179 17.44 -7.52 5.70
N GLN A 180 18.23 -6.69 6.37
CA GLN A 180 18.13 -5.24 6.26
C GLN A 180 18.51 -4.77 4.85
N ILE A 181 17.68 -3.88 4.31
CA ILE A 181 17.83 -3.31 2.99
C ILE A 181 17.94 -1.78 3.06
N ASP A 182 18.58 -1.21 2.05
CA ASP A 182 18.62 0.23 1.86
C ASP A 182 17.36 0.76 1.13
N ARG A 183 17.32 2.07 0.89
CA ARG A 183 16.23 2.73 0.16
C ARG A 183 16.11 2.31 -1.31
N HIS A 184 17.12 1.63 -1.85
CA HIS A 184 17.16 1.08 -3.20
C HIS A 184 16.81 -0.41 -3.23
N LEU A 185 16.29 -0.95 -2.11
CA LEU A 185 15.92 -2.35 -1.93
C LEU A 185 17.10 -3.32 -2.08
N GLN A 186 18.32 -2.83 -1.81
CA GLN A 186 19.54 -3.64 -1.84
C GLN A 186 19.91 -4.07 -0.42
N ALA A 187 20.37 -5.31 -0.27
CA ALA A 187 20.86 -5.81 1.01
C ALA A 187 22.04 -4.96 1.49
N MET A 188 22.00 -4.55 2.76
CA MET A 188 23.09 -3.80 3.37
C MET A 188 24.25 -4.73 3.74
N GLN A 189 25.48 -4.38 3.36
CA GLN A 189 26.67 -5.23 3.58
C GLN A 189 26.94 -5.57 5.06
N HIS A 190 26.55 -4.68 5.97
CA HIS A 190 26.62 -4.85 7.43
C HIS A 190 25.25 -4.58 8.07
N GLY A 191 24.19 -4.99 7.38
CA GLY A 191 22.82 -4.85 7.85
C GLY A 191 22.45 -5.90 8.89
N ALA A 192 21.56 -5.55 9.81
CA ALA A 192 20.98 -6.52 10.73
C ALA A 192 20.10 -7.54 9.97
N THR A 193 19.87 -8.68 10.58
CA THR A 193 18.80 -9.60 10.18
C THR A 193 17.78 -9.69 11.31
N ILE A 194 16.50 -9.61 10.96
CA ILE A 194 15.39 -9.79 11.90
C ILE A 194 14.65 -11.10 11.63
N ASP A 195 13.93 -11.58 12.63
CA ASP A 195 12.84 -12.54 12.42
C ASP A 195 11.63 -11.78 11.84
N PRO A 196 11.16 -12.11 10.62
CA PRO A 196 10.03 -11.44 9.98
C PRO A 196 8.73 -11.46 10.77
N ASP A 197 8.50 -12.51 11.58
CA ASP A 197 7.23 -12.69 12.30
C ASP A 197 7.19 -11.84 13.57
N THR A 198 8.35 -11.70 14.24
CA THR A 198 8.45 -11.00 15.53
C THR A 198 9.11 -9.63 15.44
N TYR A 199 9.70 -9.28 14.30
CA TYR A 199 10.52 -8.09 14.06
C TYR A 199 11.81 -8.00 14.90
N LYS A 200 12.10 -9.00 15.73
CA LYS A 200 13.25 -9.00 16.62
C LYS A 200 14.53 -9.29 15.87
N VAL A 201 15.64 -8.72 16.33
CA VAL A 201 16.97 -8.97 15.78
C VAL A 201 17.34 -10.44 15.98
N ALA A 202 17.61 -11.14 14.87
CA ALA A 202 18.15 -12.49 14.86
C ALA A 202 19.69 -12.48 14.83
N SER A 203 20.28 -11.55 14.08
CA SER A 203 21.74 -11.35 14.02
C SER A 203 22.11 -9.92 13.62
N ARG A 204 23.35 -9.52 13.91
CA ARG A 204 23.96 -8.25 13.51
C ARG A 204 25.26 -8.50 12.75
#